data_AF-A0A7R9SVC2-F1
#
_entry.id   AF-A0A7R9SVC2-F1
#
_cell.length_a   1.000
_cell.length_b   1.000
_cell.length_c   1.000
_cell.angle_alpha   90.00
_cell.angle_beta   90.00
_cell.angle_gamma   90.00
#
_symmetry.space_group_name_H-M   'P 1'
#
loop_
_entity.id
_entity.type
_entity.pdbx_description
1 polymer ?
#
loop_
_entity_poly.entity_id
_entity_poly.type
_entity_poly.pdbx_seq_one_letter_code
_entity_poly.pdbx_strand_id
1 'polypeptide(L)'
;MPRHDPSKERNNFFKRYHFLVTFFEMPTATAGMIGGLFVSVFSNGIRKVPLMRHPWEHLLGMGVGYYVFDELNKYEERLKLDVESLVAKRDKSNIKYKELTSQA
;
A
#
# COMPACT_ATOMS: atom_id res chain seq x y z
N MET A 1 -8.61 -43.77 -12.78
CA MET A 1 -8.17 -42.42 -13.22
C MET A 1 -7.88 -41.59 -11.97
N PRO A 2 -6.68 -41.00 -11.79
CA PRO A 2 -6.41 -40.13 -10.64
C PRO A 2 -7.30 -38.89 -10.69
N ARG A 3 -7.93 -38.54 -9.56
CA ARG A 3 -8.85 -37.41 -9.43
C ARG A 3 -8.05 -36.11 -9.53
N HIS A 4 -8.40 -35.24 -10.48
CA HIS A 4 -7.82 -33.90 -10.61
C HIS A 4 -8.20 -33.07 -9.38
N ASP A 5 -7.21 -32.64 -8.60
CA ASP A 5 -7.39 -31.89 -7.35
C ASP A 5 -6.92 -30.44 -7.56
N PRO A 6 -7.84 -29.47 -7.65
CA PRO A 6 -7.52 -28.06 -7.91
C PRO A 6 -6.78 -27.38 -6.75
N SER A 7 -6.78 -27.97 -5.54
CA SER A 7 -6.09 -27.40 -4.39
C SER A 7 -4.56 -27.49 -4.51
N LYS A 8 -4.05 -28.54 -5.17
CA LYS A 8 -2.62 -28.75 -5.38
C LYS A 8 -2.01 -27.76 -6.37
N GLU A 9 -2.74 -27.42 -7.43
CA GLU A 9 -2.30 -26.43 -8.42
C GLU A 9 -2.25 -25.02 -7.82
N ARG A 10 -3.27 -24.64 -7.04
CA ARG A 10 -3.28 -23.37 -6.34
C ARG A 10 -2.12 -23.25 -5.35
N ASN A 11 -1.85 -24.30 -4.58
CA ASN A 11 -0.73 -24.31 -3.64
C ASN A 11 0.63 -24.29 -4.35
N ASN A 12 0.77 -24.96 -5.49
CA ASN A 12 1.99 -24.92 -6.30
C ASN A 12 2.19 -23.57 -6.99
N PHE A 13 1.12 -22.93 -7.44
CA PHE A 13 1.12 -21.55 -7.92
C PHE A 13 1.64 -20.62 -6.82
N PHE A 14 1.04 -20.65 -5.64
CA PHE A 14 1.51 -19.84 -4.52
C PHE A 14 2.94 -20.18 -4.14
N LYS A 15 3.37 -21.44 -4.13
CA LYS A 15 4.75 -21.81 -3.79
C LYS A 15 5.77 -21.33 -4.83
N ARG A 16 5.39 -21.31 -6.11
CA ARG A 16 6.23 -20.87 -7.23
C ARG A 16 6.28 -19.35 -7.36
N TYR A 17 5.18 -18.68 -7.07
CA TYR A 17 5.08 -17.22 -7.09
C TYR A 17 5.21 -16.59 -5.71
N HIS A 18 5.44 -17.35 -4.64
CA HIS A 18 5.55 -16.84 -3.28
C HIS A 18 6.56 -15.70 -3.24
N PHE A 19 7.75 -15.96 -3.81
CA PHE A 19 8.81 -14.97 -3.92
C PHE A 19 8.39 -13.72 -4.71
N LEU A 20 7.66 -13.87 -5.82
CA LEU A 20 7.21 -12.75 -6.66
C LEU A 20 6.07 -11.95 -6.02
N VAL A 21 5.15 -12.62 -5.32
CA VAL A 21 4.04 -11.99 -4.59
C VAL A 21 4.58 -11.23 -3.38
N THR A 22 5.45 -11.84 -2.57
CA THR A 22 6.11 -11.15 -1.45
C THR A 22 7.04 -10.03 -1.89
N PHE A 23 7.62 -10.12 -3.09
CA PHE A 23 8.45 -9.06 -3.66
C PHE A 23 7.62 -7.88 -4.17
N PHE A 24 6.38 -8.10 -4.60
CA PHE A 24 5.48 -7.01 -4.99
C PHE A 24 4.79 -6.38 -3.79
N GLU A 25 4.62 -7.15 -2.72
CA GLU A 25 4.10 -6.75 -1.41
C GLU A 25 5.22 -6.17 -0.53
N MET A 26 6.01 -5.23 -1.08
CA MET A 26 7.03 -4.54 -0.31
C MET A 26 6.38 -3.68 0.79
N PRO A 27 6.96 -3.65 2.00
CA PRO A 27 6.53 -2.72 3.04
C PRO A 27 6.46 -1.28 2.50
N THR A 28 5.38 -0.56 2.79
CA THR A 28 5.18 0.84 2.35
C THR A 28 6.37 1.74 2.73
N ALA A 29 6.97 1.49 3.89
CA ALA A 29 8.20 2.13 4.36
C ALA A 29 9.42 1.89 3.45
N THR A 30 9.64 0.66 2.95
CA THR A 30 10.76 0.38 2.05
C THR A 30 10.53 0.97 0.66
N ALA A 31 9.28 0.99 0.20
CA ALA A 31 8.89 1.72 -1.01
C ALA A 31 9.17 3.22 -0.87
N GLY A 32 8.88 3.81 0.29
CA GLY A 32 9.20 5.20 0.61
C GLY A 32 10.70 5.50 0.59
N MET A 33 11.52 4.61 1.17
CA MET A 33 12.99 4.74 1.11
C MET A 33 13.50 4.70 -0.33
N ILE A 34 13.07 3.72 -1.13
CA ILE A 34 13.48 3.60 -2.55
C ILE A 34 13.01 4.83 -3.34
N GLY A 35 11.79 5.33 -3.08
CA GLY A 35 11.29 6.57 -3.67
C GLY A 35 12.16 7.78 -3.32
N GLY A 36 12.57 7.92 -2.06
CA GLY A 36 13.47 8.98 -1.61
C GLY A 36 14.88 8.90 -2.23
N LEU A 37 15.41 7.69 -2.40
CA LEU A 37 16.64 7.45 -3.15
C LEU A 37 16.46 7.83 -4.62
N PHE A 38 15.35 7.42 -5.24
CA PHE A 38 15.06 7.72 -6.64
C PHE A 38 15.02 9.24 -6.89
N VAL A 39 14.29 9.99 -6.07
CA VAL A 39 14.19 11.46 -6.20
C VAL A 39 15.56 12.13 -6.04
N SER A 40 16.35 11.69 -5.06
CA SER A 40 17.67 12.27 -4.81
C SER A 40 18.69 11.94 -5.91
N VAL A 41 18.68 10.72 -6.45
CA VAL A 41 19.50 10.33 -7.60
C VAL A 41 19.04 11.03 -8.89
N PHE A 42 17.74 11.15 -9.09
CA PHE A 42 17.17 11.82 -10.26
C PHE A 42 17.52 13.31 -10.30
N SER A 43 17.49 13.99 -9.15
CA SER A 43 17.95 15.38 -9.00
C SER A 43 19.40 15.55 -9.47
N ASN A 44 20.29 14.61 -9.11
CA ASN A 44 21.68 14.62 -9.55
C ASN A 44 21.82 14.32 -11.06
N GLY A 45 20.99 13.44 -11.60
CA GLY A 45 20.92 13.14 -13.04
C GLY A 45 20.53 14.36 -13.89
N ILE A 46 19.54 15.15 -13.46
CA ILE A 46 19.13 16.39 -14.15
C ILE A 46 20.29 17.40 -14.18
N ARG A 47 21.06 17.49 -13.10
CA ARG A 47 22.20 18.41 -12.97
C ARG A 47 23.45 17.95 -13.74
N LYS A 48 23.41 16.78 -14.40
CA LYS A 48 24.56 16.15 -15.11
C LYS A 48 25.80 15.98 -14.22
N VAL A 49 25.62 15.93 -12.90
CA VAL A 49 26.70 15.67 -11.93
C VAL A 49 26.79 14.17 -11.64
N PRO A 50 27.93 13.63 -11.18
CA PRO A 50 28.03 12.21 -10.83
C PRO A 50 26.91 11.82 -9.85
N LEU A 51 26.25 10.69 -10.13
CA LEU A 51 25.01 10.26 -9.46
C LEU A 51 25.09 10.31 -7.93
N MET A 52 26.24 9.93 -7.36
CA MET A 52 26.48 9.83 -5.92
C MET A 52 27.45 10.91 -5.42
N ARG A 53 27.35 12.15 -5.93
CA ARG A 53 28.24 13.25 -5.50
C ARG A 53 28.19 13.48 -3.99
N HIS A 54 27.02 13.35 -3.39
CA HIS A 54 26.80 13.52 -1.95
C HIS A 54 25.99 12.33 -1.39
N PRO A 55 26.65 11.24 -0.96
CA PRO A 55 25.97 10.02 -0.50
C PRO A 55 25.06 10.25 0.71
N TRP A 56 25.41 11.19 1.57
CA TRP A 56 24.62 11.56 2.75
C TRP A 56 23.30 12.24 2.40
N GLU A 57 23.22 12.96 1.28
CA GLU A 57 21.95 13.54 0.81
C GLU A 57 20.96 12.44 0.39
N HIS A 58 21.45 11.33 -0.17
CA HIS A 58 20.61 10.18 -0.50
C HIS A 58 20.11 9.47 0.77
N LEU A 59 20.92 9.39 1.82
CA LEU A 59 20.49 8.86 3.12
C LEU A 59 19.42 9.73 3.77
N LEU A 60 19.57 11.06 3.70
CA LEU A 60 18.51 11.99 4.13
C LEU A 60 17.25 11.83 3.28
N GLY A 61 17.38 11.70 1.95
CA GLY A 61 16.26 11.46 1.04
C GLY A 61 15.52 10.16 1.36
N MET A 62 16.24 9.07 1.62
CA MET A 62 15.68 7.79 2.06
C MET A 62 14.96 7.91 3.40
N GLY A 63 15.55 8.62 4.38
CA GLY A 63 14.95 8.85 5.69
C GLY A 63 13.66 9.67 5.63
N VAL A 64 13.65 10.73 4.82
CA VAL A 64 12.44 11.53 4.55
C VAL A 64 11.38 10.68 3.85
N GLY A 65 11.78 9.91 2.85
CA GLY A 65 10.88 8.99 2.14
C GLY A 65 10.25 7.94 3.07
N TYR A 66 11.03 7.35 3.97
CA TYR A 66 10.53 6.44 5.01
C TYR A 66 9.47 7.11 5.88
N TYR A 67 9.79 8.28 6.44
CA TYR A 67 8.90 8.98 7.38
C TYR A 67 7.57 9.37 6.73
N VAL A 68 7.61 9.90 5.51
CA VAL A 68 6.40 10.30 4.77
C VAL A 68 5.50 9.11 4.49
N PHE A 69 6.07 7.97 4.07
CA PHE A 69 5.27 6.78 3.77
C PHE A 69 4.76 6.07 5.02
N ASP A 70 5.51 6.09 6.12
CA ASP A 70 5.05 5.57 7.42
C ASP A 70 3.87 6.38 7.96
N GLU A 71 3.95 7.71 7.89
CA GLU A 71 2.84 8.59 8.29
C GLU A 71 1.63 8.44 7.37
N LEU A 72 1.86 8.30 6.06
CA LEU A 72 0.79 8.04 5.10
C LEU A 72 0.09 6.71 5.36
N ASN A 73 0.84 5.66 5.70
CA ASN A 73 0.25 4.35 6.02
C ASN A 73 -0.67 4.44 7.25
N LYS A 74 -0.22 5.12 8.32
CA LYS A 74 -1.04 5.39 9.51
C LYS A 74 -2.27 6.22 9.17
N TYR A 75 -2.14 7.18 8.26
CA TYR A 75 -3.27 8.00 7.81
C TYR A 75 -4.30 7.16 7.04
N GLU A 76 -3.87 6.28 6.15
CA GLU A 76 -4.76 5.36 5.43
C GLU A 76 -5.52 4.42 6.36
N GLU A 77 -4.85 3.89 7.39
CA GLU A 77 -5.49 3.03 8.40
C GLU A 77 -6.60 3.76 9.14
N ARG A 78 -6.36 5.01 9.57
CA ARG A 78 -7.38 5.85 10.20
C ARG A 78 -8.53 6.15 9.25
N LEU A 79 -8.22 6.48 8.00
CA LEU A 79 -9.23 6.81 6.99
C LEU A 79 -10.14 5.62 6.68
N LYS A 80 -9.61 4.39 6.64
CA LYS A 80 -10.41 3.17 6.47
C LYS A 80 -11.44 3.00 7.58
N LEU A 81 -11.02 3.20 8.83
CA LEU A 81 -11.91 3.13 10.00
C LEU A 81 -12.99 4.21 9.95
N ASP A 82 -12.61 5.44 9.59
CA ASP A 82 -13.55 6.55 9.48
C ASP A 82 -14.60 6.29 8.39
N VAL A 83 -14.17 5.79 7.23
CA VAL A 83 -15.07 5.40 6.12
C VAL A 83 -16.03 4.29 6.55
N GLU A 84 -15.55 3.24 7.22
CA GLU A 84 -16.40 2.17 7.73
C GLU A 84 -17.47 2.70 8.69
N SER A 85 -17.10 3.64 9.56
CA SER A 85 -18.05 4.27 10.48
C SER A 85 -19.14 5.06 9.75
N LEU A 86 -18.79 5.75 8.66
CA LEU A 86 -19.72 6.55 7.86
C LEU A 86 -20.67 5.64 7.06
N VAL A 87 -20.16 4.54 6.52
CA VAL A 87 -20.98 3.52 5.84
C VAL A 87 -21.97 2.91 6.82
N ALA A 88 -21.53 2.53 8.03
CA ALA A 88 -22.42 1.99 9.04
C ALA A 88 -23.52 2.99 9.47
N LYS A 89 -23.18 4.28 9.59
CA LYS A 89 -24.17 5.35 9.87
C LYS A 89 -25.18 5.49 8.72
N ARG A 90 -24.69 5.50 7.47
CA ARG A 90 -25.53 5.58 6.27
C ARG A 90 -26.54 4.43 6.24
N ASP A 91 -26.10 3.21 6.49
CA ASP A 91 -26.95 2.04 6.41
C ASP A 91 -28.02 2.02 7.51
N LYS A 92 -27.67 2.46 8.74
CA LYS A 92 -28.66 2.66 9.81
C LYS A 92 -29.73 3.69 9.44
N SER A 93 -29.33 4.83 8.87
CA SER A 93 -30.29 5.83 8.40
C SER A 93 -31.18 5.27 7.30
N ASN A 94 -30.62 4.53 6.35
CA ASN A 94 -31.37 3.91 5.26
C ASN A 94 -32.42 2.91 5.76
N ILE A 95 -32.08 2.09 6.78
CA ILE A 95 -33.04 1.18 7.42
C ILE A 95 -34.18 1.97 8.05
N LYS A 96 -33.87 3.02 8.82
CA LYS A 96 -34.87 3.89 9.45
C LYS A 96 -35.79 4.55 8.42
N TYR A 97 -35.27 5.01 7.28
CA TYR A 97 -36.10 5.58 6.21
C TYR A 97 -37.05 4.55 5.63
N LYS A 98 -36.60 3.32 5.38
CA LYS A 98 -37.45 2.23 4.87
C LYS A 98 -38.60 1.90 5.83
N GLU A 99 -38.32 1.84 7.13
CA GLU A 99 -39.33 1.61 8.16
C GLU A 99 -40.40 2.71 8.15
N LEU A 100 -40.00 3.97 8.11
CA LEU A 100 -40.93 5.11 8.04
C LEU A 100 -41.79 5.10 6.78
N THR A 101 -41.23 4.76 5.62
CA THR A 101 -42.00 4.64 4.36
C THR A 101 -42.91 3.41 4.32
N SER A 102 -42.64 2.39 5.13
CA SER A 102 -43.50 1.20 5.23
C SER A 102 -44.68 1.37 6.20
N GLN A 103 -44.62 2.41 7.05
CA GLN A 103 -45.68 2.76 8.00
C GLN A 103 -46.64 3.84 7.47
N ALA A 104 -46.29 4.50 6.36
CA ALA A 104 -47.12 5.48 5.66
C ALA A 104 -47.90 4.81 4.51
#